data_AF-A0A7D4TFL6-F1
#
_entry.id   AF-A0A7D4TFL6-F1
#
_cell.length_a   1.000
_cell.length_b   1.000
_cell.length_c   1.000
_cell.angle_alpha   90.00
_cell.angle_beta   90.00
_cell.angle_gamma   90.00
#
_symmetry.space_group_name_H-M   'P 1'
#
loop_
_entity.id
_entity.type
_entity.pdbx_description
1 polymer ?
#
loop_
_entity_poly.entity_id
_entity_poly.type
_entity_poly.pdbx_seq_one_letter_code
_entity_poly.pdbx_strand_id
1 'polypeptide(L)'
;MASRGKDREAREARERTRVYQARQAFHDGQGARRRRDNLVAGIVGGLLIAGLIASQAIYFTSGPGAPAPSPVSTPAPSTSPAPTEEPVETPEPSPSGSTTPSPSPTDSPSE
;
A
#
# COMPACT_ATOMS: atom_id res chain seq x y z
N MET A 1 83.25 26.89 17.44
CA MET A 1 83.04 25.42 17.59
C MET A 1 81.57 25.02 17.82
N ALA A 2 80.65 25.91 18.26
CA ALA A 2 79.28 25.51 18.64
C ALA A 2 78.27 25.26 17.49
N SER A 3 78.48 25.77 16.26
CA SER A 3 77.51 25.58 15.16
C SER A 3 77.57 24.16 14.55
N ARG A 4 78.77 23.58 14.46
CA ARG A 4 79.00 22.26 13.84
C ARG A 4 78.26 21.11 14.53
N GLY A 5 78.03 21.22 15.84
CA GLY A 5 77.23 20.26 16.61
C GLY A 5 75.74 20.33 16.27
N LYS A 6 75.20 21.54 16.15
CA LYS A 6 73.80 21.79 15.77
C LYS A 6 73.47 21.31 14.35
N ASP A 7 74.40 21.46 13.41
CA ASP A 7 74.23 20.95 12.03
C ASP A 7 74.21 19.41 11.97
N ARG A 8 74.99 18.76 12.84
CA ARG A 8 75.05 17.30 12.95
C ARG A 8 73.80 16.74 13.61
N GLU A 9 73.37 17.36 14.70
CA GLU A 9 72.13 17.05 15.40
C GLU A 9 70.89 17.28 14.51
N ALA A 10 70.88 18.35 13.71
CA ALA A 10 69.81 18.61 12.75
C ALA A 10 69.76 17.55 11.62
N ARG A 11 70.92 17.02 11.19
CA ARG A 11 70.97 15.89 10.25
C ARG A 11 70.45 14.60 10.87
N GLU A 12 70.89 14.27 12.08
CA GLU A 12 70.45 13.07 12.80
C GLU A 12 68.94 13.12 13.12
N ALA A 13 68.40 14.30 13.45
CA ALA A 13 66.96 14.50 13.67
C ALA A 13 66.15 14.29 12.38
N ARG A 14 66.66 14.74 11.23
CA ARG A 14 66.02 14.51 9.91
C ARG A 14 66.06 13.05 9.51
N GLU A 15 67.14 12.34 9.82
CA GLU A 15 67.22 10.90 9.57
C GLU A 15 66.25 10.10 10.44
N ARG A 16 66.16 10.43 11.73
CA ARG A 16 65.19 9.80 12.65
C ARG A 16 63.75 10.04 12.21
N THR A 17 63.41 11.27 11.83
CA THR A 17 62.05 11.61 11.36
C THR A 17 61.67 10.87 10.07
N ARG A 18 62.59 10.68 9.12
CA ARG A 18 62.33 9.87 7.92
C ARG A 18 61.99 8.42 8.24
N VAL A 19 62.72 7.80 9.17
CA VAL A 19 62.46 6.41 9.58
C VAL A 19 61.10 6.28 10.27
N TYR A 20 60.76 7.22 11.15
CA TYR A 20 59.45 7.24 11.80
C TYR A 20 58.31 7.48 10.82
N GLN A 21 58.46 8.42 9.89
CA GLN A 21 57.45 8.69 8.86
C GLN A 21 57.25 7.50 7.92
N ALA A 22 58.32 6.76 7.56
CA ALA A 22 58.20 5.56 6.74
C ALA A 22 57.35 4.47 7.43
N ARG A 23 57.54 4.28 8.74
CA ARG A 23 56.75 3.33 9.53
C ARG A 23 55.29 3.78 9.68
N GLN A 24 55.07 5.07 9.92
CA GLN A 24 53.74 5.65 10.00
C GLN A 24 52.98 5.48 8.67
N ALA A 25 53.60 5.84 7.55
CA ALA A 25 53.02 5.74 6.22
C ALA A 25 52.67 4.30 5.83
N PHE A 26 53.46 3.31 6.27
CA PHE A 26 53.15 1.90 6.05
C PHE A 26 51.87 1.47 6.80
N HIS A 27 51.72 1.85 8.07
CA HIS A 27 50.52 1.54 8.85
C HIS A 27 49.28 2.28 8.35
N ASP A 28 49.41 3.57 8.04
CA ASP A 28 48.31 4.38 7.53
C ASP A 28 47.86 3.91 6.15
N GLY A 29 48.80 3.51 5.29
CA GLY A 29 48.51 2.97 3.97
C GLY A 29 47.71 1.67 4.02
N GLN A 30 48.02 0.77 4.95
CA GLN A 30 47.26 -0.48 5.15
C GLN A 30 45.83 -0.21 5.63
N GLY A 31 45.66 0.69 6.60
CA GLY A 31 44.34 1.08 7.10
C GLY A 31 43.49 1.79 6.04
N ALA A 32 44.08 2.69 5.26
CA ALA A 32 43.40 3.42 4.21
C ALA A 32 42.91 2.51 3.08
N ARG A 33 43.69 1.49 2.69
CA ARG A 33 43.27 0.49 1.69
C ARG A 33 42.08 -0.31 2.18
N ARG A 34 42.14 -0.88 3.39
CA ARG A 34 41.03 -1.64 3.96
C ARG A 34 39.75 -0.81 4.08
N ARG A 35 39.85 0.46 4.49
CA ARG A 35 38.68 1.36 4.56
C ARG A 35 38.06 1.62 3.19
N ARG A 36 38.91 1.89 2.18
CA ARG A 36 38.45 2.08 0.79
C ARG A 36 37.82 0.80 0.24
N ASP A 37 38.47 -0.34 0.43
CA ASP A 37 37.98 -1.63 -0.06
C ASP A 37 36.67 -2.03 0.63
N ASN A 38 36.56 -1.85 1.96
CA ASN A 38 35.32 -2.10 2.70
C ASN A 38 34.19 -1.16 2.27
N LEU A 39 34.49 0.12 2.00
CA LEU A 39 33.50 1.06 1.50
C LEU A 39 33.01 0.65 0.11
N VAL A 40 33.93 0.33 -0.80
CA VAL A 40 33.59 -0.13 -2.16
C VAL A 40 32.80 -1.44 -2.10
N ALA A 41 33.23 -2.40 -1.27
CA ALA A 41 32.51 -3.65 -1.06
C ALA A 41 31.10 -3.41 -0.49
N GLY A 42 30.96 -2.48 0.45
CA GLY A 42 29.67 -2.07 1.01
C GLY A 42 28.76 -1.44 -0.04
N ILE A 43 29.28 -0.55 -0.90
CA ILE A 43 28.50 0.09 -1.97
C ILE A 43 28.08 -0.95 -3.01
N VAL A 44 29.02 -1.77 -3.51
CA VAL A 44 28.75 -2.79 -4.52
C VAL A 44 27.78 -3.84 -3.97
N GLY A 45 28.02 -4.35 -2.77
CA GLY A 45 27.14 -5.29 -2.10
C GLY A 45 25.75 -4.69 -1.86
N GLY A 46 25.69 -3.44 -1.41
CA GLY A 46 24.44 -2.71 -1.22
C GLY A 46 23.64 -2.54 -2.50
N LEU A 47 24.27 -2.17 -3.61
CA LEU A 47 23.62 -2.06 -4.92
C LEU A 47 23.10 -3.40 -5.43
N LEU A 48 23.85 -4.49 -5.23
CA LEU A 48 23.40 -5.83 -5.62
C LEU A 48 22.16 -6.26 -4.83
N ILE A 49 22.16 -6.06 -3.50
CA ILE A 49 21.02 -6.38 -2.64
C ILE A 49 19.81 -5.51 -3.01
N ALA A 50 20.01 -4.20 -3.18
CA ALA A 50 18.95 -3.29 -3.59
C ALA A 50 18.37 -3.68 -4.96
N GLY A 51 19.20 -4.07 -5.91
CA GLY A 51 18.78 -4.56 -7.22
C GLY A 51 17.94 -5.84 -7.13
N LEU A 52 18.32 -6.79 -6.26
CA LEU A 52 17.53 -8.00 -6.00
C LEU A 52 16.15 -7.66 -5.44
N ILE A 53 16.07 -6.79 -4.44
CA ILE A 53 14.81 -6.37 -3.82
C ILE A 53 13.93 -5.66 -4.86
N ALA A 54 14.50 -4.74 -5.64
CA ALA A 54 13.77 -4.04 -6.71
C ALA A 54 13.26 -5.03 -7.77
N SER A 55 14.08 -6.00 -8.16
CA SER A 55 13.70 -7.05 -9.11
C SER A 55 12.55 -7.89 -8.58
N GLN A 56 12.61 -8.28 -7.30
CA GLN A 56 11.54 -9.02 -6.64
C GLN A 56 10.25 -8.20 -6.59
N ALA A 57 10.33 -6.92 -6.22
CA ALA A 57 9.17 -6.03 -6.19
C ALA A 57 8.51 -5.94 -7.57
N ILE A 58 9.26 -5.74 -8.64
CA ILE A 58 8.73 -5.70 -10.01
C ILE A 58 8.09 -7.05 -10.38
N TYR A 59 8.75 -8.16 -10.08
CA TYR A 59 8.24 -9.50 -10.39
C TYR A 59 6.88 -9.80 -9.74
N PHE A 60 6.70 -9.40 -8.46
CA PHE A 60 5.47 -9.68 -7.71
C PHE A 60 4.39 -8.59 -7.82
N THR A 61 4.69 -7.42 -8.39
CA THR A 61 3.70 -6.35 -8.55
C THR A 61 3.19 -6.21 -9.98
N SER A 62 4.06 -6.43 -10.97
CA SER A 62 3.75 -6.22 -12.39
C SER A 62 4.19 -7.39 -13.28
N GLY A 63 4.92 -8.35 -12.70
CA GLY A 63 5.43 -9.52 -13.40
C GLY A 63 4.59 -10.77 -13.22
N PRO A 64 5.09 -11.92 -13.70
CA PRO A 64 4.39 -13.21 -13.65
C PRO A 64 4.07 -13.72 -12.24
N GLY A 65 4.72 -13.17 -11.21
CA GLY A 65 4.42 -13.48 -9.80
C GLY A 65 3.28 -12.66 -9.21
N ALA A 66 2.69 -11.73 -9.96
CA ALA A 66 1.62 -10.87 -9.45
C ALA A 66 0.36 -11.68 -9.09
N PRO A 67 -0.29 -11.37 -7.96
CA PRO A 67 -1.52 -12.05 -7.56
C PRO A 67 -2.63 -11.79 -8.58
N ALA A 68 -3.52 -12.78 -8.77
CA ALA A 68 -4.66 -12.65 -9.65
C ALA A 68 -5.56 -11.47 -9.20
N PRO A 69 -6.09 -10.66 -10.14
CA PRO A 69 -6.96 -9.56 -9.79
C PRO A 69 -8.23 -10.08 -9.12
N SER A 70 -8.62 -9.43 -8.02
CA SER A 70 -9.85 -9.76 -7.31
C SER A 70 -11.06 -9.47 -8.21
N PRO A 71 -12.07 -10.36 -8.28
CA PRO A 71 -13.24 -10.12 -9.11
C PRO A 71 -13.99 -8.87 -8.65
N VAL A 72 -14.27 -7.96 -9.59
CA VAL A 72 -15.13 -6.80 -9.35
C VAL A 72 -16.58 -7.23 -9.58
N SER A 73 -17.43 -7.05 -8.56
CA SER A 73 -18.87 -7.26 -8.70
C SER A 73 -19.45 -6.24 -9.66
N THR A 74 -20.09 -6.71 -10.73
CA THR A 74 -20.87 -5.85 -11.62
C THR A 74 -22.17 -5.45 -10.92
N PRO A 75 -22.55 -4.17 -10.87
CA PRO A 75 -23.82 -3.76 -10.28
C PRO A 75 -24.97 -4.41 -11.04
N ALA A 76 -25.92 -5.00 -10.31
CA ALA A 76 -27.12 -5.58 -10.90
C ALA A 76 -27.95 -4.48 -11.59
N PRO A 77 -28.60 -4.78 -12.74
CA PRO A 77 -29.50 -3.82 -13.37
C PRO A 77 -30.62 -3.44 -12.39
N SER A 78 -30.82 -2.13 -12.20
CA SER A 78 -31.94 -1.62 -11.42
C SER A 78 -33.25 -1.91 -12.17
N THR A 79 -34.19 -2.59 -11.52
CA THR A 79 -35.53 -2.83 -12.06
C THR A 79 -36.25 -1.50 -12.23
N SER A 80 -36.72 -1.22 -13.45
CA SER A 80 -37.61 -0.09 -13.73
C SER A 80 -38.90 -0.24 -12.90
N PRO A 81 -39.44 0.83 -12.30
CA PRO A 81 -40.69 0.73 -11.54
C PRO A 81 -41.81 0.24 -12.45
N ALA A 82 -42.61 -0.71 -11.94
CA ALA A 82 -43.80 -1.19 -12.63
C ALA A 82 -44.77 -0.02 -12.88
N PRO A 83 -45.47 0.02 -14.02
CA PRO A 83 -46.52 1.01 -14.23
C PRO A 83 -47.56 0.89 -13.12
N THR A 84 -47.87 2.02 -12.47
CA THR A 84 -48.98 2.13 -11.53
C THR A 84 -50.26 1.77 -12.28
N GLU A 85 -50.96 0.71 -11.84
CA GLU A 85 -52.30 0.42 -12.34
C GLU A 85 -53.20 1.62 -12.01
N GLU A 86 -53.80 2.22 -13.05
CA GLU A 86 -54.85 3.22 -12.87
C GLU A 86 -56.02 2.59 -12.11
N PRO A 87 -56.69 3.33 -11.20
CA PRO A 87 -57.82 2.79 -10.46
C PRO A 87 -58.92 2.40 -11.43
N VAL A 88 -59.32 1.13 -11.42
CA VAL A 88 -60.55 0.67 -12.08
C VAL A 88 -61.71 1.40 -11.40
N GLU A 89 -62.44 2.24 -12.15
CA GLU A 89 -63.67 2.84 -11.68
C GLU A 89 -64.66 1.72 -11.31
N THR A 90 -64.94 1.61 -10.01
CA THR A 90 -66.06 0.83 -9.49
C THR A 90 -67.35 1.59 -9.86
N PRO A 91 -68.30 1.01 -10.60
CA PRO A 91 -69.59 1.68 -10.78
C PRO A 91 -70.33 1.72 -9.43
N GLU A 92 -70.62 2.94 -8.97
CA GLU A 92 -71.50 3.23 -7.83
C GLU A 92 -72.93 2.65 -8.04
N PRO A 93 -73.65 2.29 -6.97
CA PRO A 93 -74.94 1.61 -7.07
C PRO A 93 -76.06 2.58 -7.48
N SER A 94 -76.86 2.20 -8.49
CA SER A 94 -78.05 2.96 -8.89
C SER A 94 -79.26 2.62 -8.00
N PRO A 95 -79.89 3.60 -7.32
CA PRO A 95 -81.08 3.37 -6.50
C PRO A 95 -82.37 3.41 -7.35
N SER A 96 -83.28 2.46 -7.15
CA SER A 96 -84.65 2.56 -7.69
C SER A 96 -85.68 1.92 -6.77
N GLY A 97 -86.28 2.77 -5.93
CA GLY A 97 -87.73 3.04 -5.91
C GLY A 97 -88.74 1.88 -5.73
N SER A 98 -89.15 1.69 -4.47
CA SER A 98 -90.54 1.73 -3.94
C SER A 98 -91.70 0.98 -4.64
N THR A 99 -92.39 0.09 -3.90
CA THR A 99 -93.82 0.24 -3.55
C THR A 99 -94.23 -0.67 -2.37
N THR A 100 -94.96 -0.10 -1.39
CA THR A 100 -95.60 -0.72 -0.19
C THR A 100 -97.11 -0.43 -0.26
N PRO A 101 -98.05 -1.34 0.09
CA PRO A 101 -98.69 -1.40 1.45
C PRO A 101 -98.99 -2.85 1.95
N SER A 102 -98.71 -3.25 3.22
CA SER A 102 -99.50 -3.16 4.49
C SER A 102 -100.91 -3.84 4.44
N PRO A 103 -101.51 -4.48 5.50
CA PRO A 103 -101.11 -4.64 6.93
C PRO A 103 -101.42 -6.02 7.66
N SER A 104 -100.75 -6.26 8.80
CA SER A 104 -101.23 -6.90 10.08
C SER A 104 -101.59 -8.43 10.15
N PRO A 105 -101.90 -9.03 11.33
CA PRO A 105 -100.98 -9.54 12.36
C PRO A 105 -101.27 -11.01 12.81
N THR A 106 -100.47 -11.50 13.79
CA THR A 106 -100.87 -12.44 14.86
C THR A 106 -100.71 -13.97 14.68
N ASP A 107 -100.14 -14.53 15.76
CA ASP A 107 -100.19 -15.89 16.33
C ASP A 107 -99.38 -17.08 15.77
N SER A 108 -98.45 -17.51 16.63
CA SER A 108 -98.06 -18.90 16.93
C SER A 108 -99.29 -19.67 17.47
N PRO A 109 -99.54 -20.97 17.16
CA PRO A 109 -98.83 -22.08 17.83
C PRO A 109 -98.78 -23.44 17.06
N SER A 110 -98.19 -24.45 17.73
CA SER A 110 -98.29 -25.93 17.52
C SER A 110 -97.46 -26.53 16.38
N GLU A 111 -96.74 -27.66 16.51
CA GLU A 111 -96.61 -28.73 17.52
C GLU A 111 -95.14 -29.03 17.83
#